data_AF-A0AAZ3RDK3-F1
#
_entry.id   AF-A0AAZ3RDK3-F1
#
_cell.length_a   1.000
_cell.length_b   1.000
_cell.length_c   1.000
_cell.angle_alpha   90.00
_cell.angle_beta   90.00
_cell.angle_gamma   90.00
#
_symmetry.space_group_name_H-M   'P 1'
#
loop_
_entity.id
_entity.type
_entity.pdbx_description
1 polymer ?
#
loop_
_entity_poly.entity_id
_entity_poly.type
_entity_poly.pdbx_seq_one_letter_code
_entity_poly.pdbx_strand_id
1 'polypeptide(L)'
;RVRVVTGARVRVVTGGRVSVVTGARVSVVTGARVSVVARARVRVVAGARVSVVARARVRVVTGARARVVTGARVRVVTGARVRVVNGARVRVVTGARVRVVTGARVSVVTGARVRVVTGAGVSVVTGARVRVVTGARVSVVTGARVRVVTGARVRVVTGARARIVNGARVRVVTGARVSVVTGARVRVVTGARVSVVTGARARVVTGARARIVNGARFRVVTGARVRVVTGARVSVVTGARARVVTGARVRVVTGARVRVVTGARVRVVTGARVSVVTGARVSVVTGARARVVTVARFRFVTGARVSGWG
;
A
#
# COMPACT_ATOMS: atom_id res chain seq x y z
N ARG A 1 24.11 -38.26 -18.52
CA ARG A 1 23.02 -39.25 -18.47
C ARG A 1 21.70 -38.54 -18.17
N VAL A 2 20.68 -38.73 -19.00
CA VAL A 2 19.31 -38.25 -18.82
C VAL A 2 18.55 -39.29 -18.02
N ARG A 3 18.04 -38.93 -16.83
CA ARG A 3 17.26 -39.85 -15.99
C ARG A 3 15.79 -39.42 -15.97
N VAL A 4 14.87 -40.37 -16.15
CA VAL A 4 13.43 -40.22 -15.88
C VAL A 4 13.15 -40.92 -14.56
N VAL A 5 12.38 -40.26 -13.68
CA VAL A 5 11.99 -40.80 -12.37
C VAL A 5 10.47 -40.78 -12.28
N THR A 6 9.86 -41.96 -12.36
CA THR A 6 8.40 -42.16 -12.34
C THR A 6 8.01 -43.12 -11.22
N GLY A 7 6.99 -42.78 -10.42
CA GLY A 7 6.36 -43.68 -9.44
C GLY A 7 7.21 -44.10 -8.22
N ALA A 8 8.53 -43.92 -8.26
CA ALA A 8 9.45 -44.45 -7.25
C ALA A 8 9.59 -43.58 -5.98
N ARG A 9 10.04 -44.22 -4.89
CA ARG A 9 10.64 -43.55 -3.75
C ARG A 9 12.12 -43.32 -4.04
N VAL A 10 12.55 -42.06 -4.16
CA VAL A 10 13.95 -41.71 -4.39
C VAL A 10 14.51 -41.00 -3.17
N ARG A 11 15.52 -41.60 -2.54
CA ARG A 11 16.16 -41.04 -1.35
C ARG A 11 16.92 -39.75 -1.70
N VAL A 12 17.78 -39.79 -2.72
CA VAL A 12 18.62 -38.63 -3.09
C VAL A 12 18.74 -38.51 -4.61
N VAL A 13 18.61 -37.28 -5.10
CA VAL A 13 18.98 -36.88 -6.47
C VAL A 13 20.06 -35.81 -6.36
N THR A 14 21.31 -36.20 -6.58
CA THR A 14 22.50 -35.35 -6.52
C THR A 14 23.11 -35.18 -7.90
N GLY A 15 23.43 -33.93 -8.26
CA GLY A 15 24.14 -33.64 -9.52
C GLY A 15 23.40 -34.08 -10.79
N GLY A 16 24.03 -33.85 -11.95
CA GLY A 16 23.54 -34.34 -13.25
C GLY A 16 22.29 -33.63 -13.83
N ARG A 17 21.80 -34.17 -14.95
CA ARG A 17 20.59 -33.73 -15.66
C ARG A 17 19.46 -34.76 -15.48
N VAL A 18 18.34 -34.33 -14.92
CA VAL A 18 17.13 -35.15 -14.77
C VAL A 18 16.05 -34.55 -15.67
N SER A 19 15.56 -35.31 -16.63
CA SER A 19 14.56 -34.79 -17.57
C SER A 19 13.22 -34.62 -16.88
N VAL A 20 12.71 -35.68 -16.25
CA VAL A 20 11.37 -35.67 -15.67
C VAL A 20 11.35 -36.39 -14.32
N VAL A 21 10.73 -35.75 -13.33
CA VAL A 21 10.32 -36.35 -12.05
C VAL A 21 8.80 -36.27 -11.95
N THR A 22 8.12 -37.40 -12.10
CA THR A 22 6.65 -37.49 -12.12
C THR A 22 6.12 -38.49 -11.11
N GLY A 23 5.17 -38.08 -10.27
CA GLY A 23 4.51 -38.98 -9.30
C GLY A 23 5.43 -39.53 -8.19
N ALA A 24 6.73 -39.25 -8.24
CA ALA A 24 7.71 -39.76 -7.29
C ALA A 24 7.64 -39.09 -5.90
N ARG A 25 8.10 -39.83 -4.89
CA ARG A 25 8.42 -39.28 -3.55
C ARG A 25 9.93 -39.12 -3.46
N VAL A 26 10.41 -37.88 -3.47
CA VAL A 26 11.85 -37.56 -3.44
C VAL A 26 12.21 -36.92 -2.11
N SER A 27 13.16 -37.49 -1.37
CA SER A 27 13.57 -36.89 -0.10
C SER A 27 14.45 -35.66 -0.33
N VAL A 28 15.51 -35.77 -1.15
CA VAL A 28 16.43 -34.64 -1.39
C VAL A 28 16.78 -34.49 -2.86
N VAL A 29 16.70 -33.26 -3.38
CA VAL A 29 17.26 -32.85 -4.67
C VAL A 29 18.31 -31.77 -4.44
N THR A 30 19.57 -32.08 -4.72
CA THR A 30 20.73 -31.20 -4.45
C THR A 30 21.57 -31.00 -5.70
N GLY A 31 21.79 -29.75 -6.10
CA GLY A 31 22.69 -29.38 -7.22
C GLY A 31 22.26 -29.85 -8.62
N ALA A 32 21.17 -30.60 -8.74
CA ALA A 32 20.71 -31.16 -10.01
C ALA A 32 20.10 -30.11 -10.95
N ARG A 33 20.20 -30.36 -12.26
CA ARG A 33 19.44 -29.67 -13.30
C ARG A 33 18.21 -30.52 -13.67
N VAL A 34 17.03 -30.10 -13.24
CA VAL A 34 15.78 -30.83 -13.47
C VAL A 34 14.92 -30.07 -14.48
N SER A 35 14.55 -30.70 -15.60
CA SER A 35 13.67 -30.02 -16.56
C SER A 35 12.25 -29.92 -16.02
N VAL A 36 11.64 -31.02 -15.57
CA VAL A 36 10.26 -31.02 -15.09
C VAL A 36 10.11 -31.78 -13.76
N VAL A 37 9.44 -31.15 -12.79
CA VAL A 37 8.93 -31.81 -11.57
C VAL A 37 7.41 -31.67 -11.57
N ALA A 38 6.69 -32.76 -11.80
CA ALA A 38 5.22 -32.74 -11.90
C ALA A 38 4.55 -33.76 -10.99
N ARG A 39 3.50 -33.34 -10.26
CA ARG A 39 2.72 -34.19 -9.33
C ARG A 39 3.56 -34.93 -8.27
N ALA A 40 4.83 -34.56 -8.09
CA ALA A 40 5.76 -35.20 -7.17
C ALA A 40 5.63 -34.62 -5.75
N ARG A 41 6.05 -35.42 -4.76
CA ARG A 41 6.25 -34.97 -3.38
C ARG A 41 7.74 -34.88 -3.11
N VAL A 42 8.25 -33.66 -2.92
CA VAL A 42 9.68 -33.42 -2.66
C VAL A 42 9.86 -32.84 -1.27
N ARG A 43 10.70 -33.45 -0.43
CA ARG A 43 10.94 -32.93 0.92
C ARG A 43 11.89 -31.72 0.86
N VAL A 44 13.05 -31.85 0.21
CA VAL A 44 14.03 -30.75 0.12
C VAL A 44 14.52 -30.55 -1.32
N VAL A 45 14.56 -29.29 -1.77
CA VAL A 45 15.24 -28.86 -2.99
C VAL A 45 16.28 -27.81 -2.62
N ALA A 46 17.56 -28.12 -2.77
CA ALA A 46 18.66 -27.25 -2.39
C ALA A 46 19.61 -27.00 -3.57
N GLY A 47 19.85 -25.73 -3.93
CA GLY A 47 20.77 -25.35 -5.00
C GLY A 47 20.42 -25.83 -6.42
N ALA A 48 19.30 -26.54 -6.58
CA ALA A 48 18.89 -27.12 -7.86
C ALA A 48 18.43 -26.05 -8.86
N ARG A 49 18.60 -26.34 -10.15
CA ARG A 49 18.01 -25.57 -11.25
C ARG A 49 16.84 -26.36 -11.81
N VAL A 50 15.63 -25.84 -11.65
CA VAL A 50 14.40 -26.49 -12.12
C VAL A 50 13.75 -25.63 -13.21
N SER A 51 13.49 -26.18 -14.39
CA SER A 51 12.78 -25.42 -15.42
C SER A 51 11.31 -25.28 -15.06
N VAL A 52 10.60 -26.38 -14.78
CA VAL A 52 9.17 -26.36 -14.47
C VAL A 52 8.85 -27.16 -13.20
N VAL A 53 8.11 -26.54 -12.28
CA VAL A 53 7.48 -27.22 -11.13
C VAL A 53 5.96 -27.10 -11.27
N ALA A 54 5.29 -28.21 -11.56
CA ALA A 54 3.85 -28.23 -11.84
C ALA A 54 3.09 -29.14 -10.85
N ARG A 55 2.11 -28.59 -10.12
CA ARG A 55 1.25 -29.35 -9.18
C ARG A 55 2.02 -30.19 -8.15
N ALA A 56 3.29 -29.86 -7.89
CA ALA A 56 4.14 -30.57 -6.95
C ALA A 56 3.88 -30.10 -5.51
N ARG A 57 4.15 -30.97 -4.54
CA ARG A 57 4.20 -30.62 -3.11
C ARG A 57 5.65 -30.59 -2.67
N VAL A 58 6.15 -29.42 -2.28
CA VAL A 58 7.54 -29.24 -1.84
C VAL A 58 7.57 -28.73 -0.40
N ARG A 59 8.30 -29.40 0.50
CA ARG A 59 8.39 -28.93 1.89
C ARG A 59 9.35 -27.75 2.02
N VAL A 60 10.58 -27.87 1.52
CA VAL A 60 11.61 -26.82 1.63
C VAL A 60 12.30 -26.59 0.29
N VAL A 61 12.46 -25.32 -0.10
CA VAL A 61 13.26 -24.88 -1.23
C VAL A 61 14.31 -23.87 -0.75
N THR A 62 15.59 -24.19 -0.89
CA THR A 62 16.70 -23.33 -0.45
C THR A 62 17.65 -23.05 -1.60
N GLY A 63 17.87 -21.78 -1.94
CA GLY A 63 18.84 -21.36 -2.96
C GLY A 63 18.55 -21.86 -4.39
N ALA A 64 17.39 -22.49 -4.61
CA ALA A 64 17.05 -23.05 -5.91
C ALA A 64 16.72 -21.96 -6.95
N ARG A 65 16.94 -22.28 -8.22
CA ARG A 65 16.52 -21.45 -9.35
C ARG A 65 15.38 -22.15 -10.09
N ALA A 66 14.22 -21.52 -10.15
CA ALA A 66 13.07 -22.04 -10.90
C ALA A 66 12.70 -21.10 -12.05
N ARG A 67 12.46 -21.61 -13.26
CA ARG A 67 11.86 -20.77 -14.32
C ARG A 67 10.36 -20.59 -14.07
N VAL A 68 9.60 -21.69 -13.96
CA VAL A 68 8.15 -21.65 -13.82
C VAL A 68 7.68 -22.53 -12.66
N VAL A 69 6.84 -21.99 -11.79
CA VAL A 69 6.17 -22.72 -10.70
C VAL A 69 4.66 -22.53 -10.84
N THR A 70 3.94 -23.60 -11.19
CA THR A 70 2.50 -23.55 -11.48
C THR A 70 1.73 -24.52 -10.59
N GLY A 71 0.75 -24.01 -9.84
CA GLY A 71 -0.13 -24.83 -8.99
C GLY A 71 0.58 -25.61 -7.88
N ALA A 72 1.85 -25.30 -7.60
CA ALA A 72 2.64 -25.99 -6.59
C ALA A 72 2.19 -25.58 -5.17
N ARG A 73 2.32 -26.52 -4.24
CA ARG A 73 2.20 -26.24 -2.80
C ARG A 73 3.57 -26.30 -2.17
N VAL A 74 4.05 -25.17 -1.66
CA VAL A 74 5.38 -25.07 -1.05
C VAL A 74 5.26 -24.61 0.40
N ARG A 75 5.88 -25.31 1.36
CA ARG A 75 5.88 -24.83 2.74
C ARG A 75 6.86 -23.67 2.94
N VAL A 76 8.14 -23.86 2.63
CA VAL A 76 9.17 -22.84 2.87
C VAL A 76 10.02 -22.60 1.62
N VAL A 77 10.25 -21.33 1.29
CA VAL A 77 11.17 -20.89 0.23
C VAL A 77 12.16 -19.88 0.80
N THR A 78 13.45 -20.22 0.76
CA THR A 78 14.53 -19.37 1.26
C THR A 78 15.55 -19.09 0.17
N GLY A 79 15.83 -17.82 -0.12
CA GLY A 79 16.88 -17.40 -1.06
C GLY A 79 16.68 -17.85 -2.51
N ALA A 80 15.51 -18.36 -2.87
CA ALA A 80 15.24 -18.88 -4.21
C ALA A 80 15.12 -17.74 -5.24
N ARG A 81 15.48 -18.04 -6.49
CA ARG A 81 15.25 -17.16 -7.65
C ARG A 81 14.20 -17.82 -8.54
N VAL A 82 13.04 -17.17 -8.68
CA VAL A 82 11.95 -17.69 -9.52
C VAL A 82 11.57 -16.67 -10.59
N ARG A 83 11.46 -17.09 -11.86
CA ARG A 83 10.94 -16.17 -12.89
C ARG A 83 9.43 -16.01 -12.76
N VAL A 84 8.66 -17.09 -12.81
CA VAL A 84 7.18 -17.02 -12.80
C VAL A 84 6.60 -17.94 -11.74
N VAL A 85 5.66 -17.42 -10.95
CA VAL A 85 4.81 -18.18 -10.03
C VAL A 85 3.36 -17.96 -10.41
N ASN A 86 2.65 -19.04 -10.76
CA ASN A 86 1.23 -18.98 -11.12
C ASN A 86 0.39 -19.94 -10.26
N GLY A 87 -0.62 -19.42 -9.57
CA GLY A 87 -1.57 -20.22 -8.80
C GLY A 87 -0.96 -21.08 -7.68
N ALA A 88 0.28 -20.77 -7.27
CA ALA A 88 0.96 -21.52 -6.22
C ALA A 88 0.45 -21.12 -4.84
N ARG A 89 0.48 -22.08 -3.90
CA ARG A 89 0.25 -21.83 -2.48
C ARG A 89 1.59 -21.96 -1.75
N VAL A 90 2.04 -20.87 -1.12
CA VAL A 90 3.32 -20.85 -0.39
C VAL A 90 3.08 -20.41 1.05
N ARG A 91 3.57 -21.14 2.05
CA ARG A 91 3.40 -20.70 3.45
C ARG A 91 4.38 -19.58 3.79
N VAL A 92 5.68 -19.78 3.57
CA VAL A 92 6.73 -18.80 3.92
C VAL A 92 7.69 -18.55 2.76
N VAL A 93 7.98 -17.28 2.49
CA VAL A 93 9.00 -16.83 1.53
C VAL A 93 9.96 -15.87 2.20
N THR A 94 11.25 -16.22 2.25
CA THR A 94 12.30 -15.40 2.86
C THR A 94 13.41 -15.12 1.85
N GLY A 95 13.72 -13.84 1.63
CA GLY A 95 14.86 -13.41 0.80
C GLY A 95 14.79 -13.82 -0.68
N ALA A 96 13.62 -14.27 -1.15
CA ALA A 96 13.46 -14.73 -2.52
C ALA A 96 13.45 -13.56 -3.52
N ARG A 97 13.92 -13.84 -4.74
CA ARG A 97 13.80 -12.92 -5.88
C ARG A 97 12.81 -13.51 -6.88
N VAL A 98 11.70 -12.83 -7.12
CA VAL A 98 10.64 -13.30 -8.02
C VAL A 98 10.35 -12.24 -9.09
N ARG A 99 10.29 -12.64 -10.38
CA ARG A 99 9.95 -11.68 -11.44
C ARG A 99 8.43 -11.46 -11.50
N VAL A 100 7.64 -12.51 -11.62
CA VAL A 100 6.17 -12.41 -11.75
C VAL A 100 5.46 -13.37 -10.81
N VAL A 101 4.44 -12.87 -10.11
CA VAL A 101 3.53 -13.65 -9.28
C VAL A 101 2.09 -13.37 -9.71
N THR A 102 1.38 -14.41 -10.14
CA THR A 102 -0.02 -14.31 -10.59
C THR A 102 -0.88 -15.30 -9.81
N GLY A 103 -1.97 -14.82 -9.20
CA GLY A 103 -2.98 -15.67 -8.53
C GLY A 103 -2.44 -16.52 -7.37
N ALA A 104 -1.24 -16.23 -6.87
CA ALA A 104 -0.63 -17.00 -5.80
C ALA A 104 -1.24 -16.63 -4.44
N ARG A 105 -1.28 -17.61 -3.54
CA ARG A 105 -1.61 -17.39 -2.13
C ARG A 105 -0.35 -17.58 -1.29
N VAL A 106 0.05 -16.55 -0.56
CA VAL A 106 1.26 -16.58 0.28
C VAL A 106 0.92 -16.18 1.72
N SER A 107 1.28 -16.98 2.72
CA SER A 107 1.00 -16.57 4.11
C SER A 107 1.97 -15.48 4.56
N VAL A 108 3.28 -15.69 4.44
CA VAL A 108 4.30 -14.75 4.94
C VAL A 108 5.38 -14.49 3.88
N VAL A 109 5.70 -13.22 3.68
CA VAL A 109 6.79 -12.76 2.81
C VAL A 109 7.73 -11.83 3.58
N THR A 110 8.99 -12.22 3.72
CA THR A 110 10.02 -11.45 4.43
C THR A 110 11.20 -11.15 3.52
N GLY A 111 11.56 -9.86 3.37
CA GLY A 111 12.77 -9.44 2.64
C GLY A 111 12.80 -9.80 1.15
N ALA A 112 11.66 -10.19 0.56
CA ALA A 112 11.60 -10.61 -0.83
C ALA A 112 11.71 -9.41 -1.79
N ARG A 113 12.28 -9.65 -2.98
CA ARG A 113 12.28 -8.71 -4.10
C ARG A 113 11.37 -9.25 -5.20
N VAL A 114 10.30 -8.52 -5.50
CA VAL A 114 9.31 -8.93 -6.51
C VAL A 114 9.13 -7.85 -7.57
N ARG A 115 9.15 -8.19 -8.87
CA ARG A 115 8.92 -7.20 -9.92
C ARG A 115 7.42 -6.95 -10.12
N VAL A 116 6.61 -7.99 -10.32
CA VAL A 116 5.16 -7.85 -10.57
C VAL A 116 4.36 -8.83 -9.72
N VAL A 117 3.29 -8.33 -9.11
CA VAL A 117 2.28 -9.13 -8.38
C VAL A 117 0.89 -8.79 -8.91
N THR A 118 0.18 -9.79 -9.40
CA THR A 118 -1.17 -9.65 -9.96
C THR A 118 -2.14 -10.62 -9.29
N GLY A 119 -3.24 -10.12 -8.72
CA GLY A 119 -4.32 -10.95 -8.17
C GLY A 119 -3.89 -11.89 -7.03
N ALA A 120 -2.76 -11.63 -6.37
CA ALA A 120 -2.26 -12.47 -5.30
C ALA A 120 -2.96 -12.17 -3.97
N GLY A 121 -3.15 -13.21 -3.16
CA GLY A 121 -3.56 -13.10 -1.76
C GLY A 121 -2.34 -13.26 -0.85
N VAL A 122 -2.04 -12.27 -0.01
CA VAL A 122 -0.90 -12.33 0.92
C VAL A 122 -1.35 -11.99 2.34
N SER A 123 -1.02 -12.81 3.35
CA SER A 123 -1.40 -12.44 4.72
C SER A 123 -0.45 -11.38 5.29
N VAL A 124 0.87 -11.62 5.27
CA VAL A 124 1.86 -10.72 5.88
C VAL A 124 3.02 -10.43 4.93
N VAL A 125 3.39 -9.16 4.83
CA VAL A 125 4.55 -8.69 4.06
C VAL A 125 5.44 -7.80 4.93
N THR A 126 6.69 -8.22 5.14
CA THR A 126 7.67 -7.49 5.95
C THR A 126 8.93 -7.19 5.13
N GLY A 127 9.29 -5.90 5.04
CA GLY A 127 10.55 -5.47 4.42
C GLY A 127 10.70 -5.79 2.93
N ALA A 128 9.62 -6.15 2.25
CA ALA A 128 9.66 -6.52 0.84
C ALA A 128 9.86 -5.29 -0.07
N ARG A 129 10.54 -5.51 -1.21
CA ARG A 129 10.65 -4.53 -2.29
C ARG A 129 9.85 -5.01 -3.49
N VAL A 130 8.81 -4.26 -3.87
CA VAL A 130 7.92 -4.62 -4.98
C VAL A 130 7.86 -3.50 -6.01
N ARG A 131 7.99 -3.80 -7.31
CA ARG A 131 7.86 -2.76 -8.34
C ARG A 131 6.39 -2.46 -8.65
N VAL A 132 5.58 -3.47 -8.95
CA VAL A 132 4.17 -3.29 -9.32
C VAL A 132 3.27 -4.28 -8.57
N VAL A 133 2.15 -3.78 -8.03
CA VAL A 133 1.09 -4.57 -7.41
C VAL A 133 -0.25 -4.19 -8.04
N THR A 134 -0.95 -5.17 -8.59
CA THR A 134 -2.27 -4.99 -9.22
C THR A 134 -3.28 -5.96 -8.63
N GLY A 135 -4.39 -5.44 -8.10
CA GLY A 135 -5.53 -6.26 -7.64
C GLY A 135 -5.22 -7.22 -6.49
N ALA A 136 -4.13 -7.00 -5.75
CA ALA A 136 -3.74 -7.87 -4.66
C ALA A 136 -4.62 -7.66 -3.42
N ARG A 137 -4.83 -8.73 -2.64
CA ARG A 137 -5.45 -8.68 -1.31
C ARG A 137 -4.38 -8.95 -0.27
N VAL A 138 -4.14 -8.00 0.64
CA VAL A 138 -3.10 -8.10 1.66
C VAL A 138 -3.65 -7.81 3.06
N SER A 139 -3.35 -8.64 4.05
CA SER A 139 -3.77 -8.33 5.43
C SER A 139 -2.84 -7.30 6.08
N VAL A 140 -1.54 -7.56 6.14
CA VAL A 140 -0.58 -6.68 6.84
C VAL A 140 0.64 -6.39 5.98
N VAL A 141 1.03 -5.11 5.93
CA VAL A 141 2.26 -4.63 5.26
C VAL A 141 3.08 -3.80 6.23
N THR A 142 4.31 -4.22 6.51
CA THR A 142 5.24 -3.53 7.41
C THR A 142 6.56 -3.22 6.69
N GLY A 143 6.94 -1.95 6.65
CA GLY A 143 8.24 -1.50 6.14
C GLY A 143 8.50 -1.81 4.65
N ALA A 144 7.46 -2.12 3.88
CA ALA A 144 7.61 -2.46 2.46
C ALA A 144 7.89 -1.22 1.61
N ARG A 145 8.66 -1.40 0.54
CA ARG A 145 8.88 -0.38 -0.50
C ARG A 145 8.20 -0.83 -1.78
N VAL A 146 7.21 -0.07 -2.24
CA VAL A 146 6.45 -0.37 -3.45
C VAL A 146 6.54 0.79 -4.44
N ARG A 147 6.76 0.54 -5.73
CA ARG A 147 6.75 1.65 -6.71
C ARG A 147 5.32 2.01 -7.12
N VAL A 148 4.52 1.04 -7.56
CA VAL A 148 3.14 1.26 -8.02
C VAL A 148 2.18 0.27 -7.37
N VAL A 149 1.05 0.78 -6.88
CA VAL A 149 -0.08 0.00 -6.36
C VAL A 149 -1.36 0.41 -7.07
N THR A 150 -2.02 -0.53 -7.73
CA THR A 150 -3.30 -0.30 -8.43
C THR A 150 -4.36 -1.27 -7.92
N GLY A 151 -5.49 -0.74 -7.46
CA GLY A 151 -6.68 -1.54 -7.11
C GLY A 151 -6.49 -2.54 -5.96
N ALA A 152 -5.44 -2.37 -5.14
CA ALA A 152 -5.16 -3.28 -4.03
C ALA A 152 -6.15 -3.09 -2.86
N ARG A 153 -6.45 -4.18 -2.16
CA ARG A 153 -7.21 -4.17 -0.91
C ARG A 153 -6.26 -4.54 0.23
N VAL A 154 -6.06 -3.63 1.19
CA VAL A 154 -5.14 -3.84 2.32
C VAL A 154 -5.81 -3.58 3.66
N ARG A 155 -5.61 -4.45 4.66
CA ARG A 155 -6.16 -4.19 6.00
C ARG A 155 -5.27 -3.21 6.78
N VAL A 156 -3.98 -3.48 6.93
CA VAL A 156 -3.06 -2.64 7.71
C VAL A 156 -1.78 -2.34 6.95
N VAL A 157 -1.35 -1.08 6.99
CA VAL A 157 -0.07 -0.60 6.43
C VAL A 157 0.69 0.19 7.49
N THR A 158 1.90 -0.25 7.82
CA THR A 158 2.78 0.40 8.79
C THR A 158 4.14 0.72 8.17
N GLY A 159 4.53 1.99 8.18
CA GLY A 159 5.87 2.44 7.75
C GLY A 159 6.21 2.16 6.27
N ALA A 160 5.22 1.90 5.43
CA ALA A 160 5.45 1.59 4.02
C ALA A 160 5.82 2.84 3.21
N ARG A 161 6.60 2.64 2.15
CA ARG A 161 6.93 3.68 1.17
C ARG A 161 6.34 3.31 -0.19
N ALA A 162 5.54 4.20 -0.78
CA ALA A 162 4.99 4.03 -2.11
C ALA A 162 5.29 5.23 -3.02
N ARG A 163 5.52 5.03 -4.33
CA ARG A 163 5.58 6.17 -5.27
C ARG A 163 4.17 6.55 -5.73
N ILE A 164 3.41 5.58 -6.24
CA ILE A 164 2.06 5.80 -6.79
C ILE A 164 1.08 4.81 -6.17
N VAL A 165 -0.06 5.31 -5.71
CA VAL A 165 -1.20 4.51 -5.22
C VAL A 165 -2.46 4.96 -5.95
N ASN A 166 -3.05 4.07 -6.75
CA ASN A 166 -4.27 4.31 -7.51
C ASN A 166 -5.39 3.35 -7.09
N GLY A 167 -6.54 3.90 -6.69
CA GLY A 167 -7.76 3.13 -6.43
C GLY A 167 -7.65 2.11 -5.29
N ALA A 168 -6.65 2.24 -4.42
CA ALA A 168 -6.46 1.31 -3.30
C ALA A 168 -7.53 1.48 -2.22
N ARG A 169 -7.96 0.38 -1.62
CA ARG A 169 -8.83 0.36 -0.44
C ARG A 169 -8.02 -0.10 0.77
N VAL A 170 -7.90 0.74 1.79
CA VAL A 170 -7.10 0.46 2.98
C VAL A 170 -7.90 0.68 4.26
N ARG A 171 -7.81 -0.21 5.25
CA ARG A 171 -8.48 0.04 6.55
C ARG A 171 -7.64 0.96 7.44
N VAL A 172 -6.36 0.67 7.65
CA VAL A 172 -5.48 1.47 8.52
C VAL A 172 -4.14 1.74 7.85
N VAL A 173 -3.70 3.00 7.92
CA VAL A 173 -2.38 3.46 7.46
C VAL A 173 -1.68 4.23 8.58
N THR A 174 -0.49 3.77 8.98
CA THR A 174 0.34 4.41 10.00
C THR A 174 1.74 4.71 9.46
N GLY A 175 2.17 5.97 9.52
CA GLY A 175 3.54 6.38 9.21
C GLY A 175 3.97 6.15 7.75
N ALA A 176 3.03 6.00 6.82
CA ALA A 176 3.36 5.76 5.42
C ALA A 176 3.90 7.02 4.72
N ARG A 177 4.80 6.81 3.76
CA ARG A 177 5.29 7.88 2.86
C ARG A 177 4.87 7.57 1.42
N VAL A 178 4.11 8.48 0.80
CA VAL A 178 3.59 8.28 -0.56
C VAL A 178 3.84 9.52 -1.43
N SER A 179 4.29 9.36 -2.68
CA SER A 179 4.40 10.53 -3.56
C SER A 179 3.03 10.94 -4.10
N VAL A 180 2.29 10.03 -4.72
CA VAL A 180 0.99 10.32 -5.35
C VAL A 180 -0.07 9.33 -4.91
N VAL A 181 -1.24 9.84 -4.52
CA VAL A 181 -2.44 9.06 -4.18
C VAL A 181 -3.61 9.55 -5.03
N THR A 182 -4.19 8.64 -5.83
CA THR A 182 -5.36 8.92 -6.67
C THR A 182 -6.50 7.96 -6.31
N GLY A 183 -7.68 8.50 -5.99
CA GLY A 183 -8.90 7.72 -5.80
C GLY A 183 -8.88 6.70 -4.65
N ALA A 184 -7.91 6.79 -3.74
CA ALA A 184 -7.79 5.84 -2.63
C ALA A 184 -8.92 6.03 -1.59
N ARG A 185 -9.38 4.92 -1.01
CA ARG A 185 -10.36 4.91 0.09
C ARG A 185 -9.69 4.36 1.34
N VAL A 186 -9.59 5.16 2.40
CA VAL A 186 -8.93 4.77 3.65
C VAL A 186 -9.83 4.99 4.86
N ARG A 187 -9.92 4.04 5.81
CA ARG A 187 -10.71 4.28 7.02
C ARG A 187 -9.95 5.17 8.01
N VAL A 188 -8.70 4.84 8.34
CA VAL A 188 -7.88 5.59 9.29
C VAL A 188 -6.49 5.86 8.72
N VAL A 189 -6.03 7.11 8.84
CA VAL A 189 -4.68 7.55 8.46
C VAL A 189 -4.03 8.26 9.65
N THR A 190 -2.87 7.77 10.10
CA THR A 190 -2.10 8.36 11.20
C THR A 190 -0.67 8.65 10.74
N GLY A 191 -0.24 9.90 10.85
CA GLY A 191 1.16 10.31 10.62
C GLY A 191 1.68 10.10 9.19
N ALA A 192 0.79 9.97 8.20
CA ALA A 192 1.20 9.77 6.82
C ALA A 192 1.78 11.04 6.19
N ARG A 193 2.79 10.88 5.33
CA ARG A 193 3.36 11.97 4.52
C ARG A 193 3.07 11.71 3.05
N VAL A 194 2.35 12.62 2.41
CA VAL A 194 1.96 12.51 1.00
C VAL A 194 2.35 13.75 0.21
N SER A 195 2.88 13.64 -1.02
CA SER A 195 3.11 14.84 -1.83
C SER A 195 1.81 15.32 -2.46
N VAL A 196 1.11 14.45 -3.21
CA VAL A 196 -0.12 14.79 -3.94
C VAL A 196 -1.23 13.81 -3.61
N VAL A 197 -2.42 14.34 -3.31
CA VAL A 197 -3.65 13.59 -3.07
C VAL A 197 -4.74 14.09 -3.99
N THR A 198 -5.29 13.22 -4.83
CA THR A 198 -6.38 13.55 -5.77
C THR A 198 -7.56 12.60 -5.57
N GLY A 199 -8.74 13.14 -5.26
CA GLY A 199 -9.98 12.38 -5.15
C GLY A 199 -10.00 11.31 -4.05
N ALA A 200 -9.11 11.39 -3.06
CA ALA A 200 -9.04 10.41 -1.98
C ALA A 200 -10.20 10.60 -0.99
N ARG A 201 -10.62 9.50 -0.36
CA ARG A 201 -11.64 9.49 0.69
C ARG A 201 -11.04 8.91 1.97
N ALA A 202 -11.14 9.63 3.09
CA ALA A 202 -10.82 9.04 4.39
C ALA A 202 -11.80 9.38 5.51
N ARG A 203 -12.01 8.45 6.45
CA ARG A 203 -12.90 8.70 7.61
C ARG A 203 -12.16 9.50 8.69
N VAL A 204 -10.98 9.07 9.10
CA VAL A 204 -10.18 9.73 10.13
C VAL A 204 -8.77 9.97 9.63
N VAL A 205 -8.28 11.20 9.76
CA VAL A 205 -6.92 11.61 9.41
C VAL A 205 -6.30 12.35 10.59
N THR A 206 -5.23 11.79 11.16
CA THR A 206 -4.54 12.36 12.32
C THR A 206 -3.06 12.62 11.98
N GLY A 207 -2.59 13.84 12.16
CA GLY A 207 -1.18 14.21 12.03
C GLY A 207 -0.60 14.03 10.61
N ALA A 208 -1.44 13.96 9.58
CA ALA A 208 -0.99 13.78 8.21
C ALA A 208 -0.34 15.06 7.65
N ARG A 209 0.66 14.89 6.78
CA ARG A 209 1.30 15.98 6.05
C ARG A 209 1.08 15.81 4.55
N ALA A 210 0.56 16.83 3.88
CA ALA A 210 0.38 16.84 2.43
C ALA A 210 0.96 18.10 1.78
N ARG A 211 1.48 18.03 0.54
CA ARG A 211 1.76 19.26 -0.22
C ARG A 211 0.50 19.75 -0.92
N ILE A 212 -0.13 18.89 -1.73
CA ILE A 212 -1.30 19.24 -2.52
C ILE A 212 -2.43 18.23 -2.23
N VAL A 213 -3.63 18.76 -1.99
CA VAL A 213 -4.85 17.97 -1.81
C VAL A 213 -5.93 18.54 -2.73
N ASN A 214 -6.37 17.74 -3.71
CA ASN A 214 -7.41 18.11 -4.66
C ASN A 214 -8.62 17.16 -4.56
N GLY A 215 -9.82 17.71 -4.37
CA GLY A 215 -11.08 16.96 -4.43
C GLY A 215 -11.23 15.87 -3.37
N ALA A 216 -10.47 15.94 -2.27
CA ALA A 216 -10.50 14.94 -1.23
C ALA A 216 -11.74 15.06 -0.33
N ARG A 217 -12.22 13.93 0.19
CA ARG A 217 -13.34 13.88 1.13
C ARG A 217 -12.89 13.28 2.46
N PHE A 218 -13.02 14.05 3.54
CA PHE A 218 -12.64 13.64 4.89
C PHE A 218 -13.82 13.76 5.86
N ARG A 219 -13.98 12.82 6.80
CA ARG A 219 -14.96 13.01 7.88
C ARG A 219 -14.33 13.79 9.04
N VAL A 220 -13.20 13.34 9.56
CA VAL A 220 -12.47 14.00 10.65
C VAL A 220 -11.01 14.19 10.27
N VAL A 221 -10.50 15.41 10.49
CA VAL A 221 -9.09 15.76 10.28
C VAL A 221 -8.54 16.45 11.53
N THR A 222 -7.54 15.86 12.16
CA THR A 222 -6.90 16.37 13.39
C THR A 222 -5.41 16.60 13.16
N GLY A 223 -4.92 17.82 13.42
CA GLY A 223 -3.49 18.14 13.39
C GLY A 223 -2.81 17.98 12.02
N ALA A 224 -3.58 18.00 10.93
CA ALA A 224 -3.02 17.86 9.58
C ALA A 224 -2.28 19.14 9.15
N ARG A 225 -1.20 18.98 8.37
CA ARG A 225 -0.46 20.10 7.75
C ARG A 225 -0.52 19.96 6.24
N VAL A 226 -1.08 20.96 5.55
CA VAL A 226 -1.22 20.94 4.09
C VAL A 226 -0.71 22.25 3.49
N ARG A 227 -0.01 22.23 2.33
CA ARG A 227 0.34 23.50 1.65
C ARG A 227 -0.86 24.03 0.87
N VAL A 228 -1.43 23.24 -0.03
CA VAL A 228 -2.53 23.65 -0.91
C VAL A 228 -3.69 22.65 -0.80
N VAL A 229 -4.89 23.18 -0.60
CA VAL A 229 -6.15 22.42 -0.59
C VAL A 229 -7.10 23.02 -1.61
N THR A 230 -7.57 22.21 -2.55
CA THR A 230 -8.54 22.63 -3.58
C THR A 230 -9.74 21.69 -3.57
N GLY A 231 -10.95 22.25 -3.46
CA GLY A 231 -12.20 21.49 -3.60
C GLY A 231 -12.43 20.39 -2.56
N ALA A 232 -11.76 20.45 -1.41
CA ALA A 232 -11.91 19.43 -0.37
C ALA A 232 -13.25 19.56 0.35
N ARG A 233 -13.83 18.41 0.74
CA ARG A 233 -15.03 18.35 1.59
C ARG A 233 -14.66 17.72 2.92
N VAL A 234 -14.89 18.42 4.03
CA VAL A 234 -14.53 17.95 5.37
C VAL A 234 -15.67 18.17 6.36
N SER A 235 -16.00 17.18 7.21
CA SER A 235 -17.00 17.43 8.26
C SER A 235 -16.38 18.18 9.43
N VAL A 236 -15.31 17.66 10.03
CA VAL A 236 -14.67 18.27 11.21
C VAL A 236 -13.17 18.44 10.99
N VAL A 237 -12.67 19.63 11.30
CA VAL A 237 -11.25 19.97 11.27
C VAL A 237 -10.81 20.53 12.63
N THR A 238 -9.83 19.89 13.26
CA THR A 238 -9.28 20.33 14.55
C THR A 238 -7.78 20.55 14.44
N GLY A 239 -7.29 21.74 14.76
CA GLY A 239 -5.85 22.06 14.83
C GLY A 239 -5.09 21.91 13.52
N ALA A 240 -5.77 21.97 12.37
CA ALA A 240 -5.11 21.85 11.07
C ALA A 240 -4.39 23.14 10.66
N ARG A 241 -3.32 22.99 9.88
CA ARG A 241 -2.57 24.10 9.27
C ARG A 241 -2.60 24.01 7.75
N ALA A 242 -2.99 25.10 7.09
CA ALA A 242 -3.00 25.20 5.63
C ALA A 242 -2.36 26.52 5.14
N ARG A 243 -1.65 26.51 4.00
CA ARG A 243 -1.18 27.78 3.38
C ARG A 243 -2.27 28.37 2.48
N VAL A 244 -2.82 27.59 1.56
CA VAL A 244 -3.85 28.03 0.62
C VAL A 244 -5.01 27.04 0.64
N VAL A 245 -6.23 27.57 0.75
CA VAL A 245 -7.47 26.79 0.69
C VAL A 245 -8.42 27.43 -0.31
N THR A 246 -8.75 26.70 -1.38
CA THR A 246 -9.63 27.17 -2.46
C THR A 246 -10.84 26.26 -2.59
N GLY A 247 -12.05 26.82 -2.54
CA GLY A 247 -13.30 26.10 -2.81
C GLY A 247 -13.62 24.95 -1.84
N ALA A 248 -13.05 24.98 -0.63
CA ALA A 248 -13.29 23.94 0.36
C ALA A 248 -14.69 24.08 0.99
N ARG A 249 -15.32 22.95 1.29
CA ARG A 249 -16.58 22.89 2.06
C ARG A 249 -16.32 22.20 3.40
N VAL A 250 -16.50 22.92 4.50
CA VAL A 250 -16.23 22.42 5.85
C VAL A 250 -17.44 22.63 6.77
N ARG A 251 -17.84 21.65 7.58
CA ARG A 251 -18.91 21.88 8.57
C ARG A 251 -18.38 22.58 9.80
N VAL A 252 -17.38 22.01 10.47
CA VAL A 252 -16.84 22.54 11.74
C VAL A 252 -15.32 22.70 11.65
N VAL A 253 -14.82 23.85 12.08
CA VAL A 253 -13.40 24.16 12.17
C VAL A 253 -13.08 24.66 13.58
N THR A 254 -12.14 23.99 14.26
CA THR A 254 -11.68 24.37 15.59
C THR A 254 -10.16 24.55 15.60
N GLY A 255 -9.67 25.73 15.99
CA GLY A 255 -8.24 25.98 16.19
C GLY A 255 -7.37 25.86 14.94
N ALA A 256 -7.94 26.04 13.74
CA ALA A 256 -7.18 25.95 12.49
C ALA A 256 -6.36 27.23 12.24
N ARG A 257 -5.22 27.07 11.57
CA ARG A 257 -4.39 28.19 11.07
C ARG A 257 -4.30 28.14 9.56
N VAL A 258 -4.78 29.18 8.87
CA VAL A 258 -4.78 29.25 7.40
C VAL A 258 -4.21 30.58 6.94
N ARG A 259 -3.32 30.60 5.93
CA ARG A 259 -2.81 31.89 5.41
C ARG A 259 -3.81 32.53 4.44
N VAL A 260 -4.26 31.81 3.42
CA VAL A 260 -5.19 32.34 2.40
C VAL A 260 -6.38 31.39 2.23
N VAL A 261 -7.59 31.96 2.21
CA VAL A 261 -8.85 31.27 1.95
C VAL A 261 -9.59 31.96 0.82
N THR A 262 -9.91 31.21 -0.23
CA THR A 262 -10.66 31.70 -1.40
C THR A 262 -11.89 30.83 -1.67
N GLY A 263 -13.09 31.41 -1.70
CA GLY A 263 -14.31 30.70 -2.11
C GLY A 263 -14.74 29.55 -1.18
N ALA A 264 -14.29 29.53 0.08
CA ALA A 264 -14.63 28.46 1.01
C ALA A 264 -16.02 28.65 1.62
N ARG A 265 -16.71 27.52 1.87
CA ARG A 265 -17.98 27.49 2.60
C ARG A 265 -17.77 26.77 3.93
N VAL A 266 -17.98 27.46 5.04
CA VAL A 266 -17.81 26.91 6.40
C VAL A 266 -19.06 27.13 7.24
N ARG A 267 -19.56 26.13 7.97
CA ARG A 267 -20.74 26.33 8.84
C ARG A 267 -20.36 26.96 10.18
N VAL A 268 -19.41 26.37 10.90
CA VAL A 268 -18.99 26.83 12.23
C VAL A 268 -17.47 26.97 12.30
N VAL A 269 -16.99 28.08 12.85
CA VAL A 269 -15.58 28.36 13.09
C VAL A 269 -15.36 28.79 14.54
N THR A 270 -14.47 28.08 15.25
CA THR A 270 -14.09 28.39 16.63
C THR A 270 -12.58 28.54 16.74
N GLY A 271 -12.09 29.69 17.21
CA GLY A 271 -10.66 29.90 17.51
C GLY A 271 -9.71 29.80 16.31
N ALA A 272 -10.19 30.00 15.08
CA ALA A 272 -9.35 29.92 13.89
C ALA A 272 -8.57 31.23 13.66
N ARG A 273 -7.36 31.11 13.10
CA ARG A 273 -6.55 32.26 12.67
C ARG A 273 -6.38 32.22 11.16
N VAL A 274 -6.82 33.29 10.47
CA VAL A 274 -6.72 33.42 9.02
C VAL A 274 -6.05 34.75 8.64
N SER A 275 -5.14 34.76 7.66
CA SER A 275 -4.53 36.04 7.23
C SER A 275 -5.39 36.75 6.19
N VAL A 276 -5.77 36.08 5.11
CA VAL A 276 -6.53 36.66 3.99
C VAL A 276 -7.76 35.81 3.68
N VAL A 277 -8.91 36.47 3.54
CA VAL A 277 -10.19 35.84 3.19
C VAL A 277 -10.83 36.55 1.99
N THR A 278 -11.12 35.79 0.94
CA THR A 278 -11.77 36.28 -0.29
C THR A 278 -12.91 35.36 -0.72
N GLY A 279 -14.11 35.89 -0.93
CA GLY A 279 -15.30 35.15 -1.38
C GLY A 279 -15.77 34.03 -0.43
N ALA A 280 -15.50 34.12 0.88
CA ALA A 280 -15.87 33.07 1.82
C ALA A 280 -17.31 33.24 2.34
N ARG A 281 -18.00 32.12 2.58
CA ARG A 281 -19.31 32.11 3.26
C ARG A 281 -19.18 31.34 4.58
N VAL A 282 -19.45 32.01 5.70
CA VAL A 282 -19.36 31.42 7.04
C VAL A 282 -20.66 31.67 7.82
N SER A 283 -21.26 30.64 8.41
CA SER A 283 -22.52 30.84 9.16
C SER A 283 -22.27 31.36 10.57
N VAL A 284 -21.40 30.71 11.35
CA VAL A 284 -21.15 31.05 12.76
C VAL A 284 -19.65 31.18 13.01
N VAL A 285 -19.25 32.26 13.67
CA VAL A 285 -17.86 32.54 14.05
C VAL A 285 -17.75 32.87 15.53
N THR A 286 -16.89 32.14 16.25
CA THR A 286 -16.60 32.40 17.67
C THR A 286 -15.09 32.48 17.89
N GLY A 287 -14.59 33.61 18.40
CA GLY A 287 -13.18 33.77 18.79
C GLY A 287 -12.16 33.66 17.63
N ALA A 288 -12.58 33.93 16.38
CA ALA A 288 -11.69 33.86 15.23
C ALA A 288 -10.92 35.18 15.01
N ARG A 289 -9.73 35.11 14.42
CA ARG A 289 -8.92 36.28 14.04
C ARG A 289 -8.66 36.28 12.53
N ALA A 290 -8.99 37.39 11.87
CA ALA A 290 -8.70 37.63 10.45
C ALA A 290 -7.89 38.92 10.27
N ARG A 291 -6.89 38.94 9.37
CA ARG A 291 -6.12 40.17 9.10
C ARG A 291 -6.76 41.04 8.02
N VAL A 292 -7.09 40.44 6.88
CA VAL A 292 -7.68 41.11 5.71
C VAL A 292 -8.89 40.32 5.21
N VAL A 293 -9.99 41.01 4.98
CA VAL A 293 -11.24 40.44 4.46
C VAL A 293 -11.72 41.31 3.29
N THR A 294 -11.71 40.75 2.07
CA THR A 294 -12.09 41.51 0.85
C THR A 294 -13.55 41.26 0.45
N VAL A 295 -14.04 40.03 0.62
CA VAL A 295 -15.44 39.68 0.36
C VAL A 295 -15.79 38.47 1.23
N ALA A 296 -16.55 38.66 2.31
CA ALA A 296 -17.01 37.56 3.14
C ALA A 296 -18.43 37.79 3.65
N ARG A 297 -19.23 36.72 3.68
CA ARG A 297 -20.57 36.75 4.28
C ARG A 297 -20.55 35.97 5.59
N PHE A 298 -20.89 36.65 6.68
CA PHE A 298 -21.06 36.08 8.02
C PHE A 298 -22.52 36.20 8.46
N ARG A 299 -23.10 35.15 9.06
CA ARG A 299 -24.46 35.22 9.61
C ARG A 299 -24.47 35.58 11.09
N PHE A 300 -23.55 35.01 11.88
CA PHE A 300 -23.40 35.29 13.31
C PHE A 300 -21.92 35.36 13.69
N VAL A 301 -21.54 36.37 14.47
CA VAL A 301 -20.15 36.64 14.88
C VAL A 301 -20.09 37.00 16.36
N THR A 302 -19.27 36.30 17.13
CA THR A 302 -19.02 36.57 18.56
C THR A 302 -17.52 36.55 18.84
N GLY A 303 -16.98 37.63 19.42
CA GLY A 303 -15.57 37.71 19.81
C GLY A 303 -14.55 37.57 18.66
N ALA A 304 -14.93 37.91 17.43
CA ALA A 304 -14.00 37.92 16.30
C ALA A 304 -13.22 39.23 16.22
N ARG A 305 -11.95 39.17 15.82
CA ARG A 305 -11.12 40.37 15.55
C ARG A 305 -10.73 40.42 14.08
N VAL A 306 -11.03 41.54 13.42
CA VAL A 306 -10.67 41.84 12.02
C VAL A 306 -9.87 43.14 12.01
N SER A 307 -8.65 43.13 11.47
CA SER A 307 -7.76 44.31 11.46
C SER A 307 -7.80 45.15 10.18
N GLY A 308 -8.54 44.71 9.15
CA GLY A 308 -8.61 45.40 7.86
C GLY A 308 -9.80 44.92 7.04
N TRP A 309 -10.71 45.85 6.76
CA TRP A 309 -11.80 45.71 5.79
C TRP A 309 -11.39 46.44 4.52
N GLY A 310 -11.64 45.82 3.37
CA GLY A 310 -11.41 46.39 2.04
C GLY A 310 -12.24 45.67 1.01
#